data_AF-A0A1F4R4E2-F1
#
_entry.id   AF-A0A1F4R4E2-F1
#
_cell.length_a   1.000
_cell.length_b   1.000
_cell.length_c   1.000
_cell.angle_alpha   90.00
_cell.angle_beta   90.00
_cell.angle_gamma   90.00
#
_symmetry.space_group_name_H-M   'P 1'
#
loop_
_entity.id
_entity.type
_entity.pdbx_description
1 polymer ?
#
loop_
_entity_poly.entity_id
_entity_poly.type
_entity_poly.pdbx_seq_one_letter_code
_entity_poly.pdbx_strand_id
1 'polypeptide(L)'
;MTRMAKGSRSRSRLALVLTGAVICALAYPTAKAQAGPFEEGVEFFQGGHYRWALEKFIEAADQAPREPQRRWYLAETYRLLGDGPAAAQVYRQVLQMAPQSPLATAARRALESLGEPALATTQVPFQTRGASVLVPARVNGQQVGYFILDTGATFTTVSRLVAGTLGIPSSGGSVNLATASGVIQAPLALLEEVDVGGAVARHVPAVIHDLPNAPPTIVGLLGLSFLERFRVNLDLSSGLLTLESGR
;
A
#
# COMPACT_ATOMS: atom_id res chain seq x y z
N MET A 1 -2.36 -104.00 -21.29
CA MET A 1 -3.62 -104.75 -21.17
C MET A 1 -4.51 -104.05 -20.14
N THR A 2 -5.62 -103.49 -20.61
CA THR A 2 -6.97 -103.48 -20.02
C THR A 2 -7.21 -103.02 -18.57
N ARG A 3 -7.89 -101.86 -18.43
CA ARG A 3 -9.15 -101.62 -17.69
C ARG A 3 -9.51 -100.12 -17.80
N MET A 4 -10.56 -99.63 -18.46
CA MET A 4 -12.03 -99.76 -18.21
C MET A 4 -12.36 -99.70 -16.70
N ALA A 5 -13.25 -98.87 -16.16
CA ALA A 5 -14.44 -98.14 -16.63
C ALA A 5 -14.86 -97.19 -15.46
N LYS A 6 -15.33 -95.93 -15.63
CA LYS A 6 -16.68 -95.44 -16.07
C LYS A 6 -17.47 -94.76 -14.92
N GLY A 7 -18.08 -93.62 -15.24
CA GLY A 7 -19.26 -93.01 -14.58
C GLY A 7 -18.94 -91.91 -13.56
N SER A 8 -19.64 -90.77 -13.48
CA SER A 8 -20.96 -90.39 -13.97
C SER A 8 -21.09 -88.86 -14.07
N ARG A 9 -21.94 -88.36 -14.98
CA ARG A 9 -22.28 -86.93 -15.15
C ARG A 9 -23.35 -86.49 -14.16
N SER A 10 -23.25 -85.27 -13.64
CA SER A 10 -24.42 -84.42 -13.34
C SER A 10 -24.06 -82.94 -13.46
N ARG A 11 -24.98 -82.16 -14.04
CA ARG A 11 -24.87 -80.72 -14.35
C ARG A 11 -25.50 -79.90 -13.22
N SER A 12 -24.92 -78.74 -12.90
CA SER A 12 -25.67 -77.60 -12.36
C SER A 12 -24.91 -76.28 -12.50
N ARG A 13 -25.69 -75.21 -12.73
CA ARG A 13 -25.31 -73.86 -13.17
C ARG A 13 -24.91 -72.93 -12.01
N LEU A 14 -24.16 -71.88 -12.36
CA LEU A 14 -24.03 -70.53 -11.76
C LEU A 14 -23.68 -70.39 -10.27
N ALA A 15 -22.59 -69.68 -9.97
CA ALA A 15 -22.64 -68.42 -9.20
C ALA A 15 -21.29 -67.71 -9.22
N LEU A 16 -21.34 -66.45 -9.65
CA LEU A 16 -20.30 -65.43 -9.55
C LEU A 16 -20.07 -65.10 -8.07
N VAL A 17 -18.83 -65.22 -7.58
CA VAL A 17 -18.43 -64.63 -6.29
C VAL A 17 -17.19 -63.77 -6.53
N LEU A 18 -17.45 -62.46 -6.55
CA LEU A 18 -16.46 -61.38 -6.50
C LEU A 18 -15.77 -61.41 -5.14
N THR A 19 -14.57 -61.99 -5.05
CA THR A 19 -13.67 -61.72 -3.91
C THR A 19 -12.96 -60.41 -4.17
N GLY A 20 -13.41 -59.37 -3.45
CA GLY A 20 -12.83 -58.05 -3.45
C GLY A 20 -11.37 -58.07 -3.02
N ALA A 21 -10.50 -57.53 -3.88
CA ALA A 21 -9.18 -57.09 -3.46
C ALA A 21 -9.38 -55.86 -2.56
N VAL A 22 -9.06 -56.01 -1.28
CA VAL A 22 -8.90 -54.89 -0.36
C VAL A 22 -7.70 -54.08 -0.85
N ILE A 23 -7.97 -53.02 -1.59
CA ILE A 23 -6.98 -51.97 -1.82
C ILE A 23 -6.91 -51.19 -0.51
N CYS A 24 -5.92 -51.54 0.30
CA CYS A 24 -5.53 -50.75 1.45
C CYS A 24 -4.96 -49.43 0.90
N ALA A 25 -5.82 -48.43 0.71
CA ALA A 25 -5.39 -47.08 0.44
C ALA A 25 -4.68 -46.59 1.71
N LEU A 26 -3.35 -46.66 1.71
CA LEU A 26 -2.54 -45.89 2.64
C LEU A 26 -2.89 -44.43 2.37
N ALA A 27 -3.72 -43.85 3.24
CA ALA A 27 -3.87 -42.42 3.34
C ALA A 27 -2.49 -41.89 3.73
N TYR A 28 -1.69 -41.51 2.74
CA TYR A 28 -0.56 -40.64 2.99
C TYR A 28 -1.12 -39.43 3.73
N PRO A 29 -0.61 -39.07 4.92
CA PRO A 29 -0.97 -37.81 5.51
C PRO A 29 -0.66 -36.75 4.44
N THR A 30 -1.68 -36.00 4.04
CA THR A 30 -1.50 -34.81 3.21
C THR A 30 -0.42 -34.00 3.91
N ALA A 31 0.77 -33.94 3.32
CA ALA A 31 1.82 -33.07 3.80
C ALA A 31 1.15 -31.70 4.03
N LYS A 32 1.10 -31.26 5.29
CA LYS A 32 0.78 -29.85 5.57
C LYS A 32 1.73 -29.09 4.65
N ALA A 33 1.17 -28.32 3.73
CA ALA A 33 1.96 -27.40 2.93
C ALA A 33 2.91 -26.69 3.90
N GLN A 34 4.21 -26.73 3.61
CA GLN A 34 5.21 -26.21 4.51
C GLN A 34 4.79 -24.78 4.90
N ALA A 35 4.57 -24.55 6.19
CA ALA A 35 4.13 -23.28 6.73
C ALA A 35 5.06 -22.18 6.18
N GLY A 36 4.51 -21.12 5.61
CA GLY A 36 5.31 -20.00 5.16
C GLY A 36 5.84 -19.22 6.37
N PRO A 37 6.72 -18.23 6.15
CA PRO A 37 7.27 -17.43 7.23
C PRO A 37 6.19 -16.75 8.09
N PHE A 38 5.04 -16.41 7.49
CA PHE A 38 3.95 -15.81 8.23
C PHE A 38 3.33 -16.80 9.24
N GLU A 39 3.03 -18.03 8.82
CA GLU A 39 2.46 -19.06 9.68
C GLU A 39 3.43 -19.46 10.80
N GLU A 40 4.72 -19.63 10.49
CA GLU A 40 5.77 -19.87 11.50
C GLU A 40 5.86 -18.71 12.50
N GLY A 41 5.79 -17.46 12.00
CA GLY A 41 5.78 -16.27 12.85
C GLY A 41 4.60 -16.24 13.81
N VAL A 42 3.40 -16.62 13.35
CA VAL A 42 2.20 -16.72 14.20
C VAL A 42 2.36 -17.80 15.27
N GLU A 43 2.95 -18.96 14.94
CA GLU A 43 3.22 -20.02 15.92
C GLU A 43 4.17 -19.53 17.03
N PHE A 44 5.29 -18.90 16.66
CA PHE A 44 6.22 -18.31 17.64
C PHE A 44 5.57 -17.21 18.47
N PHE A 45 4.77 -16.35 17.85
CA PHE A 45 4.07 -15.26 18.52
C PHE A 45 3.09 -15.79 19.57
N GLN A 46 2.29 -16.80 19.23
CA GLN A 46 1.35 -17.44 20.17
C GLN A 46 2.06 -18.19 21.29
N GLY A 47 3.25 -18.75 21.00
CA GLY A 47 4.12 -19.35 22.02
C GLY A 47 4.85 -18.35 22.92
N GLY A 48 4.70 -17.04 22.70
CA GLY A 48 5.40 -15.99 23.45
C GLY A 48 6.88 -15.82 23.06
N HIS A 49 7.32 -16.47 21.98
CA HIS A 49 8.68 -16.40 21.47
C HIS A 49 8.88 -15.22 20.50
N TYR A 50 8.65 -14.00 20.99
CA TYR A 50 8.58 -12.80 20.15
C TYR A 50 9.85 -12.50 19.35
N ARG A 51 11.02 -12.90 19.84
CA ARG A 51 12.28 -12.74 19.08
C ARG A 51 12.33 -13.60 17.81
N TRP A 52 11.87 -14.85 17.88
CA TRP A 52 11.77 -15.72 16.70
C TRP A 52 10.60 -15.32 15.80
N ALA A 53 9.49 -14.88 16.40
CA ALA A 53 8.37 -14.32 15.66
C ALA A 53 8.79 -13.08 14.85
N LEU A 54 9.65 -12.21 15.41
CA LEU A 54 10.11 -10.99 14.74
C LEU A 54 10.83 -11.30 13.43
N GLU A 55 11.80 -12.22 13.46
CA GLU A 55 12.54 -12.65 12.27
C GLU A 55 11.60 -13.13 11.17
N LYS A 56 10.62 -13.96 11.55
CA LYS A 56 9.64 -14.52 10.63
C LYS A 56 8.66 -13.50 10.07
N PHE A 57 8.23 -12.52 10.88
CA PHE A 57 7.35 -11.46 10.40
C PHE A 57 8.08 -10.43 9.54
N ILE A 58 9.39 -10.20 9.73
CA ILE A 58 10.20 -9.41 8.79
C ILE A 58 10.21 -10.09 7.43
N GLU A 59 10.57 -11.38 7.38
CA GLU A 59 10.58 -12.16 6.14
C GLU A 59 9.19 -12.17 5.47
N ALA A 60 8.13 -12.39 6.25
CA ALA A 60 6.77 -12.38 5.75
C ALA A 60 6.36 -11.00 5.17
N ALA A 61 6.73 -9.91 5.85
CA ALA A 61 6.45 -8.55 5.39
C ALA A 61 7.24 -8.17 4.14
N ASP A 62 8.45 -8.70 3.96
CA ASP A 62 9.26 -8.49 2.76
C ASP A 62 8.70 -9.26 1.55
N GLN A 63 8.19 -10.48 1.76
CA GLN A 63 7.56 -11.27 0.71
C GLN A 63 6.22 -10.69 0.23
N ALA A 64 5.47 -10.00 1.10
CA ALA A 64 4.23 -9.31 0.73
C ALA A 64 4.16 -7.90 1.35
N PRO A 65 4.88 -6.91 0.78
CA PRO A 65 5.04 -5.58 1.39
C PRO A 65 3.75 -4.79 1.60
N ARG A 66 2.68 -5.13 0.85
CA ARG A 66 1.38 -4.44 0.87
C ARG A 66 0.30 -5.18 1.65
N GLU A 67 0.64 -6.25 2.37
CA GLU A 67 -0.34 -7.01 3.16
C GLU A 67 -0.44 -6.44 4.59
N PRO A 68 -1.58 -5.82 4.98
CA PRO A 68 -1.68 -5.12 6.27
C PRO A 68 -1.59 -6.04 7.48
N GLN A 69 -2.03 -7.30 7.35
CA GLN A 69 -2.02 -8.27 8.45
C GLN A 69 -0.59 -8.64 8.87
N ARG A 70 0.31 -8.87 7.91
CA ARG A 70 1.73 -9.17 8.21
C ARG A 70 2.40 -8.01 8.95
N ARG A 71 2.09 -6.78 8.51
CA ARG A 71 2.60 -5.56 9.14
C ARG A 71 2.02 -5.35 10.55
N TRP A 72 0.76 -5.69 10.77
CA TRP A 72 0.17 -5.67 12.11
C TRP A 72 0.91 -6.61 13.07
N TYR A 73 1.18 -7.86 12.66
CA TYR A 73 1.91 -8.82 13.49
C TYR A 73 3.35 -8.37 13.77
N LEU A 74 4.02 -7.80 12.76
CA LEU A 74 5.34 -7.20 12.92
C LEU A 74 5.34 -6.06 13.95
N ALA A 75 4.38 -5.12 13.83
CA ALA A 75 4.24 -3.99 14.76
C ALA A 75 3.96 -4.46 16.20
N GLU A 76 3.06 -5.43 16.36
CA GLU A 76 2.72 -5.99 17.67
C GLU A 76 3.91 -6.73 18.29
N THR A 77 4.71 -7.41 17.47
CA THR A 77 5.94 -8.07 17.93
C THR A 77 6.97 -7.06 18.42
N TYR A 78 7.20 -5.95 17.70
CA TYR A 78 8.05 -4.86 18.19
C TYR A 78 7.52 -4.28 19.52
N ARG A 79 6.21 -4.05 19.61
CA ARG A 79 5.56 -3.53 20.81
C ARG A 79 5.80 -4.44 22.02
N LEU A 80 5.65 -5.74 21.85
CA LEU A 80 5.84 -6.74 22.91
C LEU A 80 7.31 -6.94 23.29
N LEU A 81 8.24 -6.68 22.36
CA LEU A 81 9.68 -6.64 22.63
C LEU A 81 10.14 -5.33 23.29
N GLY A 82 9.25 -4.34 23.43
CA GLY A 82 9.53 -3.04 24.05
C GLY A 82 10.10 -1.98 23.10
N ASP A 83 10.15 -2.26 21.79
CA ASP A 83 10.57 -1.29 20.77
C ASP A 83 9.38 -0.46 20.30
N GLY A 84 8.97 0.49 21.14
CA GLY A 84 7.86 1.42 20.86
C GLY A 84 8.05 2.21 19.55
N PRO A 85 9.22 2.82 19.29
CA PRO A 85 9.46 3.56 18.06
C PRO A 85 9.32 2.71 16.79
N ALA A 86 9.89 1.50 16.75
CA ALA A 86 9.75 0.61 15.61
C ALA A 86 8.30 0.15 15.44
N ALA A 87 7.63 -0.21 16.55
CA ALA A 87 6.20 -0.57 16.53
C ALA A 87 5.35 0.56 15.94
N ALA A 88 5.57 1.80 16.39
CA ALA A 88 4.84 2.97 15.92
C ALA A 88 5.03 3.21 14.42
N GLN A 89 6.26 3.10 13.93
CA GLN A 89 6.53 3.21 12.50
C GLN A 89 5.75 2.18 11.69
N VAL A 90 5.72 0.91 12.12
CA VAL A 90 5.01 -0.16 11.41
C VAL A 90 3.49 -0.01 11.55
N TYR A 91 2.97 0.45 12.69
CA TYR A 91 1.54 0.77 12.84
C TYR A 91 1.08 1.86 11.88
N ARG A 92 1.89 2.91 11.67
CA ARG A 92 1.57 3.96 10.68
C ARG A 92 1.49 3.38 9.27
N GLN A 93 2.28 2.36 8.93
CA GLN A 93 2.17 1.66 7.65
C GLN A 93 0.82 0.92 7.54
N VAL A 94 0.34 0.27 8.62
CA VAL A 94 -1.00 -0.34 8.66
C VAL A 94 -2.09 0.70 8.37
N LEU A 95 -1.99 1.90 8.98
CA LEU A 95 -2.92 3.00 8.76
C LEU A 95 -2.89 3.52 7.31
N GLN A 96 -1.72 3.57 6.68
CA GLN A 96 -1.57 3.99 5.29
C GLN A 96 -2.13 2.94 4.30
N MET A 97 -1.96 1.65 4.58
CA MET A 97 -2.39 0.59 3.66
C MET A 97 -3.90 0.29 3.76
N ALA A 98 -4.48 0.34 4.96
CA ALA A 98 -5.85 -0.11 5.21
C ALA A 98 -6.60 0.84 6.17
N PRO A 99 -6.77 2.12 5.81
CA PRO A 99 -7.18 3.22 6.71
C PRO A 99 -8.56 3.02 7.37
N GLN A 100 -9.46 2.30 6.71
CA GLN A 100 -10.84 2.04 7.16
C GLN A 100 -11.03 0.62 7.72
N SER A 101 -9.96 -0.15 7.90
CA SER A 101 -10.03 -1.53 8.38
C SER A 101 -10.09 -1.65 9.91
N PRO A 102 -10.55 -2.79 10.46
CA PRO A 102 -10.40 -3.10 11.88
C PRO A 102 -8.95 -3.04 12.37
N LEU A 103 -7.98 -3.43 11.52
CA LEU A 103 -6.55 -3.35 11.82
C LEU A 103 -6.10 -1.89 11.99
N ALA A 104 -6.62 -0.96 11.21
CA ALA A 104 -6.34 0.46 11.39
C ALA A 104 -6.91 0.99 12.72
N THR A 105 -8.11 0.57 13.11
CA THR A 105 -8.67 0.92 14.42
C THR A 105 -7.80 0.40 15.56
N ALA A 106 -7.30 -0.84 15.46
CA ALA A 106 -6.36 -1.41 16.43
C ALA A 106 -5.02 -0.67 16.45
N ALA A 107 -4.46 -0.34 15.29
CA ALA A 107 -3.20 0.39 15.16
C ALA A 107 -3.28 1.80 15.76
N ARG A 108 -4.41 2.52 15.58
CA ARG A 108 -4.63 3.83 16.23
C ARG A 108 -4.59 3.73 17.75
N ARG A 109 -5.28 2.74 18.32
CA ARG A 109 -5.28 2.50 19.78
C ARG A 109 -3.90 2.11 20.30
N ALA A 110 -3.17 1.29 19.55
CA ALA A 110 -1.81 0.90 19.91
C ALA A 110 -0.86 2.11 19.91
N LEU A 111 -0.93 2.96 18.88
CA LEU A 111 -0.18 4.21 18.80
C LEU A 111 -0.52 5.15 19.97
N GLU A 112 -1.81 5.32 20.28
CA GLU A 112 -2.26 6.10 21.43
C GLU A 112 -1.69 5.56 22.76
N SER A 113 -1.69 4.24 22.96
CA SER A 113 -1.10 3.62 24.16
C SER A 113 0.42 3.79 24.26
N LEU A 114 1.09 3.98 23.12
CA LEU A 114 2.52 4.27 23.03
C LEU A 114 2.84 5.78 23.19
N GLY A 115 1.83 6.64 23.26
CA GLY A 115 2.01 8.10 23.24
C GLY A 115 2.47 8.62 21.87
N GLU A 116 2.28 7.84 20.81
CA GLU A 116 2.73 8.14 19.46
C GLU A 116 1.56 8.64 18.59
N PRO A 117 1.76 9.69 17.77
CA PRO A 117 0.71 10.17 16.89
C PRO A 117 0.36 9.12 15.84
N ALA A 118 -0.94 8.93 15.63
CA ALA A 118 -1.46 7.95 14.68
C ALA A 118 -1.02 8.25 13.24
N LEU A 119 -0.94 9.52 12.88
CA LEU A 119 -0.66 9.97 11.53
C LEU A 119 0.48 10.99 11.58
N ALA A 120 1.32 10.99 10.55
CA ALA A 120 2.33 12.04 10.41
C ALA A 120 1.63 13.35 10.04
N THR A 121 1.83 14.38 10.85
CA THR A 121 1.31 15.72 10.66
C THR A 121 2.48 16.66 10.41
N THR A 122 2.40 17.45 9.34
CA THR A 122 3.31 18.57 9.12
C THR A 122 2.56 19.89 9.06
N GLN A 123 3.22 20.94 9.51
CA GLN A 123 2.75 22.32 9.39
C GLN A 123 3.70 23.08 8.47
N VAL A 124 3.16 23.62 7.40
CA VAL A 124 3.91 24.31 6.35
C VAL A 124 3.48 25.77 6.32
N PRO A 125 4.39 26.70 6.63
CA PRO A 125 4.15 28.12 6.41
C PRO A 125 3.90 28.37 4.93
N PHE A 126 2.85 29.13 4.61
CA PHE A 126 2.54 29.51 3.24
C PHE A 126 2.58 31.03 3.06
N GLN A 127 2.67 31.47 1.81
CA GLN A 127 2.55 32.87 1.44
C GLN A 127 1.24 33.09 0.70
N THR A 128 0.63 34.27 0.86
CA THR A 128 -0.55 34.65 0.06
C THR A 128 -0.14 35.62 -1.03
N ARG A 129 -0.63 35.42 -2.25
CA ARG A 129 -0.54 36.40 -3.34
C ARG A 129 -1.90 36.57 -3.99
N GLY A 130 -2.56 37.70 -3.71
CA GLY A 130 -3.97 37.86 -4.05
C GLY A 130 -4.81 36.81 -3.34
N ALA A 131 -5.64 36.07 -4.08
CA ALA A 131 -6.43 34.97 -3.54
C ALA A 131 -5.67 33.62 -3.47
N SER A 132 -4.44 33.56 -3.99
CA SER A 132 -3.69 32.30 -4.08
C SER A 132 -2.85 32.06 -2.83
N VAL A 133 -2.89 30.82 -2.33
CA VAL A 133 -1.99 30.29 -1.30
C VAL A 133 -0.82 29.59 -1.97
N LEU A 134 0.40 30.02 -1.64
CA LEU A 134 1.66 29.55 -2.21
C LEU A 134 2.41 28.70 -1.20
N VAL A 135 2.66 27.45 -1.55
CA VAL A 135 3.37 26.48 -0.71
C VAL A 135 4.68 26.07 -1.37
N PRO A 136 5.81 26.10 -0.64
CA PRO A 136 7.06 25.56 -1.17
C PRO A 136 6.95 24.04 -1.26
N ALA A 137 7.47 23.46 -2.34
CA ALA A 137 7.49 22.01 -2.50
C ALA A 137 8.78 21.53 -3.18
N ARG A 138 9.04 20.24 -3.00
CA ARG A 138 10.04 19.48 -3.76
C ARG A 138 9.33 18.52 -4.70
N VAL A 139 9.90 18.33 -5.88
CA VAL A 139 9.47 17.31 -6.83
C VAL A 139 10.67 16.42 -7.12
N ASN A 140 10.48 15.11 -7.02
CA ASN A 140 11.54 14.11 -7.18
C ASN A 140 12.82 14.47 -6.39
N GLY A 141 12.65 14.90 -5.14
CA GLY A 141 13.73 15.29 -4.24
C GLY A 141 14.37 16.67 -4.49
N GLN A 142 14.01 17.40 -5.56
CA GLN A 142 14.58 18.72 -5.86
C GLN A 142 13.63 19.86 -5.46
N GLN A 143 14.16 20.94 -4.86
CA GLN A 143 13.35 22.12 -4.56
C GLN A 143 13.07 22.89 -5.85
N VAL A 144 11.79 23.04 -6.19
CA VAL A 144 11.38 23.57 -7.50
C VAL A 144 10.70 24.95 -7.43
N GLY A 145 10.45 25.47 -6.23
CA GLY A 145 9.77 26.75 -6.03
C GLY A 145 8.44 26.57 -5.31
N TYR A 146 7.46 27.40 -5.68
CA TYR A 146 6.14 27.42 -5.05
C TYR A 146 5.08 26.81 -5.95
N PHE A 147 4.15 26.09 -5.34
CA PHE A 147 2.89 25.68 -5.96
C PHE A 147 1.76 26.52 -5.41
N ILE A 148 0.75 26.79 -6.25
CA ILE A 148 -0.54 27.29 -5.76
C ILE A 148 -1.32 26.10 -5.21
N LEU A 149 -1.83 26.20 -3.99
CA LEU A 149 -2.77 25.23 -3.44
C LEU A 149 -4.12 25.36 -4.18
N ASP A 150 -4.51 24.33 -4.94
CA ASP A 150 -5.69 24.38 -5.80
C ASP A 150 -6.58 23.14 -5.63
N THR A 151 -7.63 23.26 -4.82
CA THR A 151 -8.63 22.19 -4.59
C THR A 151 -9.58 21.98 -5.77
N GLY A 152 -9.58 22.89 -6.75
CA GLY A 152 -10.37 22.77 -7.98
C GLY A 152 -9.64 22.00 -9.10
N ALA A 153 -8.33 21.82 -8.99
CA ALA A 153 -7.53 21.09 -9.98
C ALA A 153 -7.56 19.58 -9.70
N THR A 154 -8.05 18.78 -10.66
CA THR A 154 -8.01 17.31 -10.57
C THR A 154 -6.58 16.78 -10.48
N PHE A 155 -5.68 17.31 -11.29
CA PHE A 155 -4.27 16.92 -11.33
C PHE A 155 -3.38 18.03 -10.80
N THR A 156 -2.36 17.65 -10.02
CA THR A 156 -1.18 18.48 -9.79
C THR A 156 -0.56 18.86 -11.14
N THR A 157 -0.23 20.14 -11.30
CA THR A 157 0.39 20.68 -12.52
C THR A 157 1.84 21.01 -12.24
N VAL A 158 2.74 20.68 -13.16
CA VAL A 158 4.14 21.16 -13.14
C VAL A 158 4.44 21.92 -14.43
N SER A 159 5.21 23.00 -14.34
CA SER A 159 5.62 23.79 -15.50
C SER A 159 6.52 22.97 -16.44
N ARG A 160 6.57 23.37 -17.72
CA ARG A 160 7.49 22.73 -18.68
C ARG A 160 8.95 22.90 -18.28
N LEU A 161 9.29 24.03 -17.64
CA LEU A 161 10.63 24.30 -17.14
C LEU A 161 11.01 23.25 -16.09
N VAL A 162 10.18 23.03 -15.07
CA VAL A 162 10.44 22.03 -14.04
C VAL A 162 10.50 20.63 -14.63
N ALA A 163 9.56 20.28 -15.52
CA ALA A 163 9.56 18.98 -16.18
C ALA A 163 10.86 18.75 -16.97
N GLY A 164 11.32 19.75 -17.72
CA GLY A 164 12.57 19.69 -18.47
C GLY A 164 13.81 19.60 -17.57
N THR A 165 13.90 20.42 -16.53
CA THR A 165 15.04 20.43 -15.58
C THR A 165 15.16 19.12 -14.82
N LEU A 166 14.04 18.51 -14.42
CA LEU A 166 14.03 17.25 -13.69
C LEU A 166 13.97 16.01 -14.58
N GLY A 167 13.94 16.18 -15.90
CA GLY A 167 13.84 15.05 -16.84
C GLY A 167 12.54 14.25 -16.71
N ILE A 168 11.44 14.88 -16.28
CA ILE A 168 10.14 14.23 -16.10
C ILE A 168 9.53 13.97 -17.48
N PRO A 169 9.35 12.71 -17.90
CA PRO A 169 8.80 12.40 -19.21
C PRO A 169 7.28 12.60 -19.22
N SER A 170 6.75 13.01 -20.36
CA SER A 170 5.33 12.82 -20.63
C SER A 170 5.03 11.34 -20.79
N SER A 171 3.96 10.83 -20.20
CA SER A 171 3.53 9.42 -20.27
C SER A 171 2.97 9.00 -21.65
N GLY A 172 3.28 9.75 -22.72
CA GLY A 172 2.82 9.50 -24.09
C GLY A 172 1.34 9.82 -24.36
N GLY A 173 0.57 10.19 -23.33
CA GLY A 173 -0.82 10.61 -23.41
C GLY A 173 -1.04 12.06 -23.01
N SER A 174 -2.23 12.57 -23.31
CA SER A 174 -2.69 13.88 -22.86
C SER A 174 -4.13 13.80 -22.37
N VAL A 175 -4.52 14.74 -21.51
CA VAL A 175 -5.86 14.84 -20.96
C VAL A 175 -6.46 16.20 -21.26
N ASN A 176 -7.78 16.21 -21.47
CA ASN A 176 -8.55 17.44 -21.54
C ASN A 176 -8.78 17.95 -20.11
N LEU A 177 -8.30 19.15 -19.83
CA LEU A 177 -8.49 19.84 -18.56
C LEU A 177 -9.48 20.98 -18.75
N ALA A 178 -10.53 21.00 -17.92
CA ALA A 178 -11.37 22.17 -17.80
C ALA A 178 -10.63 23.23 -16.97
N THR A 179 -10.38 24.39 -17.57
CA THR A 179 -9.79 25.54 -16.90
C THR A 179 -10.73 26.73 -16.96
N ALA A 180 -10.45 27.79 -16.18
CA ALA A 180 -11.22 29.03 -16.23
C ALA A 180 -11.24 29.66 -17.64
N SER A 181 -10.21 29.40 -18.46
CA SER A 181 -10.09 29.91 -19.82
C SER A 181 -10.64 28.96 -20.89
N GLY A 182 -11.29 27.86 -20.48
CA GLY A 182 -11.82 26.83 -21.37
C GLY A 182 -11.10 25.48 -21.24
N VAL A 183 -11.37 24.59 -22.19
CA VAL A 183 -10.76 23.25 -22.20
C VAL A 183 -9.41 23.31 -22.89
N ILE A 184 -8.37 22.81 -22.22
CA ILE A 184 -7.03 22.66 -22.79
C ILE A 184 -6.63 21.19 -22.83
N GLN A 185 -5.72 20.84 -23.73
CA GLN A 185 -5.10 19.51 -23.77
C GLN A 185 -3.69 19.60 -23.18
N ALA A 186 -3.41 18.82 -22.14
CA ALA A 186 -2.12 18.83 -21.45
C ALA A 186 -1.49 17.43 -21.39
N PRO A 187 -0.17 17.28 -21.63
CA PRO A 187 0.53 16.01 -21.47
C PRO A 187 0.42 15.49 -20.04
N LEU A 188 0.12 14.20 -19.89
CA LEU A 188 0.17 13.50 -18.60
C LEU A 188 1.62 13.19 -18.23
N ALA A 189 1.90 13.19 -16.93
CA ALA A 189 3.14 12.73 -16.35
C ALA A 189 2.86 11.99 -15.02
N LEU A 190 3.83 11.22 -14.57
CA LEU A 190 3.82 10.61 -13.24
C LEU A 190 5.03 11.10 -12.48
N LEU A 191 4.79 11.88 -11.41
CA LEU A 191 5.86 12.33 -10.52
C LEU A 191 6.20 11.19 -9.57
N GLU A 192 7.48 10.89 -9.40
CA GLU A 192 7.93 9.85 -8.46
C GLU A 192 7.59 10.25 -7.04
N GLU A 193 7.80 11.53 -6.72
CA GLU A 193 7.59 12.09 -5.39
C GLU A 193 7.22 13.59 -5.48
N VAL A 194 6.26 14.00 -4.66
CA VAL A 194 6.00 15.41 -4.31
C VAL A 194 6.09 15.50 -2.79
N ASP A 195 6.90 16.43 -2.29
CA ASP A 195 7.12 16.67 -0.87
C ASP A 195 6.79 18.12 -0.53
N VAL A 196 5.82 18.31 0.38
CA VAL A 196 5.41 19.62 0.92
C VAL A 196 5.75 19.65 2.41
N GLY A 197 6.91 20.20 2.75
CA GLY A 197 7.36 20.36 4.13
C GLY A 197 7.41 19.06 4.95
N GLY A 198 7.70 17.92 4.32
CA GLY A 198 7.71 16.59 4.94
C GLY A 198 6.45 15.76 4.69
N ALA A 199 5.39 16.35 4.12
CA ALA A 199 4.24 15.60 3.62
C ALA A 199 4.55 15.03 2.23
N VAL A 200 4.91 13.74 2.21
CA VAL A 200 5.39 13.07 1.00
C VAL A 200 4.29 12.24 0.33
N ALA A 201 4.01 12.52 -0.93
CA ALA A 201 3.19 11.68 -1.79
C ALA A 201 4.03 11.10 -2.94
N ARG A 202 3.95 9.78 -3.14
CA ARG A 202 4.64 9.07 -4.23
C ARG A 202 3.69 8.72 -5.36
N HIS A 203 4.25 8.57 -6.56
CA HIS A 203 3.52 8.22 -7.79
C HIS A 203 2.29 9.13 -7.98
N VAL A 204 2.54 10.43 -8.09
CA VAL A 204 1.50 11.46 -8.19
C VAL A 204 1.19 11.71 -9.66
N PRO A 205 -0.02 11.39 -10.15
CA PRO A 205 -0.45 11.78 -11.48
C PRO A 205 -0.42 13.29 -11.62
N ALA A 206 0.21 13.78 -12.68
CA ALA A 206 0.36 15.20 -12.92
C ALA A 206 0.16 15.53 -14.40
N VAL A 207 0.06 16.82 -14.68
CA VAL A 207 0.04 17.37 -16.03
C VAL A 207 1.19 18.37 -16.22
N ILE A 208 1.76 18.39 -17.41
CA ILE A 208 2.82 19.35 -17.77
C ILE A 208 2.17 20.55 -18.46
N HIS A 209 2.05 21.67 -17.76
CA HIS A 209 1.44 22.89 -18.29
C HIS A 209 1.96 24.13 -17.57
N ASP A 210 2.12 25.23 -18.31
CA ASP A 210 2.57 26.50 -17.77
C ASP A 210 1.37 27.34 -17.33
N LEU A 211 1.46 27.96 -16.16
CA LEU A 211 0.40 28.85 -15.67
C LEU A 211 0.54 30.22 -16.34
N PRO A 212 -0.49 30.71 -17.06
CA PRO A 212 -0.41 31.99 -17.73
C PRO A 212 -0.24 33.12 -16.70
N ASN A 213 0.67 34.05 -16.96
CA ASN A 213 0.99 35.21 -16.11
C ASN A 213 1.53 34.86 -14.70
N ALA A 214 1.91 33.62 -14.44
CA ALA A 214 2.62 33.25 -13.22
C ALA A 214 4.11 33.63 -13.34
N PRO A 215 4.75 34.13 -12.25
CA PRO A 215 6.20 34.32 -12.23
C PRO A 215 6.92 32.96 -12.31
N PRO A 216 8.19 32.91 -12.74
CA PRO A 216 8.95 31.67 -12.80
C PRO A 216 9.09 30.93 -11.47
N THR A 217 8.92 31.62 -10.34
CA THR A 217 8.97 31.04 -8.99
C THR A 217 7.71 30.24 -8.63
N ILE A 218 6.60 30.44 -9.34
CA ILE A 218 5.37 29.65 -9.20
C ILE A 218 5.39 28.60 -10.31
N VAL A 219 5.61 27.36 -9.92
CA VAL A 219 5.95 26.29 -10.86
C VAL A 219 4.79 25.34 -11.14
N GLY A 220 3.62 25.57 -10.55
CA GLY A 220 2.50 24.68 -10.75
C GLY A 220 1.34 24.87 -9.78
N LEU A 221 0.41 23.92 -9.87
CA LEU A 221 -0.75 23.78 -9.00
C LEU A 221 -0.61 22.49 -8.20
N LEU A 222 -0.88 22.55 -6.90
CA LEU A 222 -1.00 21.39 -6.04
C LEU A 222 -2.47 20.95 -6.04
N GLY A 223 -2.79 19.95 -6.87
CA GLY A 223 -4.16 19.51 -7.13
C GLY A 223 -4.58 18.30 -6.30
N LEU A 224 -5.80 17.81 -6.54
CA LEU A 224 -6.40 16.67 -5.84
C LEU A 224 -5.56 15.39 -5.92
N SER A 225 -4.87 15.14 -7.04
CA SER A 225 -3.97 13.98 -7.19
C SER A 225 -2.84 13.92 -6.13
N PHE A 226 -2.50 15.05 -5.53
CA PHE A 226 -1.67 15.14 -4.32
C PHE A 226 -2.52 15.30 -3.06
N LEU A 227 -3.44 16.26 -3.04
CA LEU A 227 -4.13 16.69 -1.81
C LEU A 227 -4.99 15.60 -1.18
N GLU A 228 -5.57 14.69 -1.97
CA GLU A 228 -6.41 13.61 -1.45
C GLU A 228 -5.63 12.57 -0.63
N ARG A 229 -4.29 12.60 -0.67
CA ARG A 229 -3.42 11.75 0.16
C ARG A 229 -3.35 12.23 1.62
N PHE A 230 -3.85 13.43 1.89
CA PHE A 230 -3.76 14.08 3.19
C PHE A 230 -5.12 14.59 3.65
N ARG A 231 -5.27 14.73 4.96
CA ARG A 231 -6.23 15.66 5.55
C ARG A 231 -5.60 17.03 5.55
N VAL A 232 -6.28 17.98 4.93
CA VAL A 232 -5.78 19.33 4.69
C VAL A 232 -6.53 20.32 5.58
N ASN A 233 -5.82 21.11 6.38
CA ASN A 233 -6.38 22.23 7.12
C ASN A 233 -5.57 23.49 6.79
N LEU A 234 -6.26 24.53 6.34
CA LEU A 234 -5.67 25.81 5.97
C LEU A 234 -6.13 26.88 6.97
N ASP A 235 -5.18 27.40 7.74
CA ASP A 235 -5.42 28.52 8.65
C ASP A 235 -4.84 29.80 8.05
N LEU A 236 -5.72 30.63 7.49
CA LEU A 236 -5.37 31.93 6.91
C LEU A 236 -4.91 32.96 7.95
N SER A 237 -5.31 32.79 9.22
CA SER A 237 -4.96 33.73 10.28
C SER A 237 -3.52 33.54 10.77
N SER A 238 -3.09 32.28 10.91
CA SER A 238 -1.72 31.94 11.31
C SER A 238 -0.76 31.78 10.13
N GLY A 239 -1.28 31.67 8.90
CA GLY A 239 -0.46 31.44 7.71
C GLY A 239 0.10 30.01 7.62
N LEU A 240 -0.58 29.05 8.25
CA LEU A 240 -0.14 27.66 8.34
C LEU A 240 -1.07 26.71 7.57
N LEU A 241 -0.45 25.87 6.74
CA LEU A 241 -1.08 24.71 6.11
C LEU A 241 -0.72 23.47 6.91
N THR A 242 -1.72 22.78 7.45
CA THR A 242 -1.53 21.49 8.12
C THR A 242 -1.87 20.35 7.16
N LEU A 243 -0.94 19.41 6.99
CA LEU A 243 -1.12 18.19 6.20
C LEU A 243 -0.92 16.98 7.12
N GLU A 244 -1.99 16.22 7.34
CA GLU A 244 -1.97 14.96 8.10
C GLU A 244 -2.08 13.77 7.12
N SER A 245 -1.08 12.88 7.12
CA SER A 245 -1.08 11.66 6.29
C SER A 245 -2.24 10.74 6.65
N GLY A 246 -2.85 10.04 5.70
CA GLY A 246 -3.84 8.99 6.00
C GLY A 246 -5.29 9.41 5.79
N ARG A 247 -5.82 9.03 4.64
CA ARG A 247 -7.25 8.93 4.36
C ARG A 247 -7.60 7.49 4.04
#